data_AF-A0A941UYV0-F1
#
_entry.id   AF-A0A941UYV0-F1
#
_cell.length_a   1.000
_cell.length_b   1.000
_cell.length_c   1.000
_cell.angle_alpha   90.00
_cell.angle_beta   90.00
_cell.angle_gamma   90.00
#
_symmetry.space_group_name_H-M   'P 1'
#
loop_
_entity.id
_entity.type
_entity.pdbx_description
1 polymer ?
#
loop_
_entity_poly.entity_id
_entity_poly.type
_entity_poly.pdbx_seq_one_letter_code
_entity_poly.pdbx_strand_id
1 'polypeptide(L)'
;MTRAASRAWAWPTPLPTGGPATCADIPWPRKCSSFAWTLADIQPQIQAACEGDWSMDKCNLVGERIWNLEKQFNLAAGLTKKDDDLPPRLKTEPAKTGPAKGLVNGIDKMLPEYYQIRGWSPEGVPNTDTLQRLGL
;
A
#
# COMPACT_ATOMS: atom_id res chain seq x y z
N MET A 1 7.36 64.71 11.18
CA MET A 1 7.26 64.43 12.63
C MET A 1 6.27 63.29 12.81
N THR A 2 6.72 62.03 12.80
CA THR A 2 7.09 61.15 13.94
C THR A 2 5.96 60.18 14.35
N ARG A 3 6.15 58.91 13.94
CA ARG A 3 5.91 57.60 14.60
C ARG A 3 4.87 57.44 15.74
N ALA A 4 4.15 56.31 15.64
CA ALA A 4 4.10 55.15 16.57
C ALA A 4 2.67 54.73 16.98
N ALA A 5 2.28 53.48 16.66
CA ALA A 5 2.00 52.38 17.62
C ALA A 5 0.59 52.48 18.26
N SER A 6 -0.20 51.44 18.55
CA SER A 6 -0.08 49.99 18.59
C SER A 6 -1.43 49.44 19.13
N ARG A 7 -1.61 48.11 19.05
CA ARG A 7 -2.57 47.25 19.79
C ARG A 7 -3.93 46.97 19.13
N ALA A 8 -3.97 45.80 18.49
CA ALA A 8 -5.17 45.00 18.26
C ALA A 8 -5.67 44.43 19.60
N TRP A 9 -6.97 44.51 19.85
CA TRP A 9 -7.67 43.87 20.96
C TRP A 9 -8.90 43.11 20.43
N ALA A 10 -9.03 41.89 20.94
CA ALA A 10 -10.24 41.07 21.09
C ALA A 10 -10.86 40.38 19.86
N TRP A 11 -10.78 39.04 19.89
CA TRP A 11 -11.71 38.12 19.24
C TRP A 11 -13.01 38.02 20.05
N PRO A 12 -14.15 37.79 19.37
CA PRO A 12 -15.20 36.96 19.95
C PRO A 12 -15.54 35.78 19.02
N THR A 13 -15.61 34.60 19.61
CA THR A 13 -16.42 33.47 19.13
C THR A 13 -17.35 33.08 20.29
N PRO A 14 -18.38 32.20 20.14
CA PRO A 14 -18.85 31.50 18.93
C PRO A 14 -20.41 31.47 18.81
N LEU A 15 -20.97 31.06 17.65
CA LEU A 15 -21.75 29.80 17.34
C LEU A 15 -23.06 30.20 16.59
N PRO A 16 -23.88 29.29 16.07
CA PRO A 16 -23.68 28.41 14.90
C PRO A 16 -24.83 28.59 13.87
N THR A 17 -24.60 28.38 12.58
CA THR A 17 -25.72 28.14 11.65
C THR A 17 -25.40 26.99 10.72
N GLY A 18 -26.23 25.96 10.81
CA GLY A 18 -26.16 24.77 10.00
C GLY A 18 -26.32 25.08 8.52
N GLY A 19 -25.33 24.65 7.75
CA GLY A 19 -25.42 24.39 6.31
C GLY A 19 -24.85 22.99 6.05
N PRO A 20 -25.23 22.32 4.96
CA PRO A 20 -24.67 21.02 4.62
C PRO A 20 -23.16 21.18 4.42
N ALA A 21 -22.37 20.47 5.23
CA ALA A 21 -20.92 20.44 5.10
C ALA A 21 -20.57 20.04 3.67
N THR A 22 -20.01 20.98 2.92
CA THR A 22 -19.50 20.66 1.60
C THR A 22 -18.21 19.86 1.78
N CYS A 23 -17.91 18.98 0.83
CA CYS A 23 -16.71 18.12 0.86
C CYS A 23 -15.38 18.90 1.06
N ALA A 24 -15.40 20.23 0.91
CA ALA A 24 -14.28 21.13 1.13
C ALA A 24 -13.98 21.50 2.61
N ASP A 25 -14.91 21.24 3.53
CA ASP A 25 -14.82 21.73 4.92
C ASP A 25 -14.22 20.71 5.91
N ILE A 26 -13.90 19.50 5.44
CA ILE A 26 -13.21 18.49 6.26
C ILE A 26 -11.71 18.78 6.18
N PRO A 27 -11.03 19.08 7.29
CA PRO A 27 -9.57 19.18 7.33
C PRO A 27 -8.98 17.76 7.22
N TRP A 28 -9.08 17.16 6.03
CA TRP A 28 -8.46 15.88 5.77
C TRP A 28 -6.96 16.11 5.63
N PRO A 29 -6.11 15.47 6.45
CA PRO A 29 -4.72 15.34 6.05
C PRO A 29 -4.76 14.57 4.72
N ARG A 30 -4.21 15.14 3.64
CA ARG A 30 -3.89 14.40 2.40
C ARG A 30 -2.76 13.39 2.66
N LYS A 31 -2.98 12.48 3.62
CA LYS A 31 -2.25 11.25 3.82
C LYS A 31 -3.15 10.16 3.26
N CYS A 32 -2.63 9.39 2.31
CA CYS A 32 -3.19 8.08 2.02
C CYS A 32 -3.13 7.25 3.32
N SER A 33 -4.22 7.22 4.07
CA SER A 33 -4.35 6.44 5.31
C SER A 33 -4.55 4.95 5.04
N SER A 34 -4.76 4.54 3.79
CA SER A 34 -4.86 3.13 3.39
C SER A 34 -3.59 2.31 3.68
N PHE A 35 -2.41 2.95 3.76
CA PHE A 35 -1.17 2.26 4.18
C PHE A 35 -1.19 1.80 5.64
N ALA A 36 -2.04 2.38 6.48
CA ALA A 36 -2.18 2.00 7.88
C ALA A 36 -3.30 0.98 8.12
N TRP A 37 -4.08 0.67 7.09
CA TRP A 37 -5.21 -0.26 7.21
C TRP A 37 -4.74 -1.68 6.98
N THR A 38 -5.11 -2.55 7.91
CA THR A 38 -4.90 -3.99 7.80
C THR A 38 -6.13 -4.64 7.19
N LEU A 39 -6.02 -5.91 6.82
CA LEU A 39 -7.18 -6.66 6.32
C LEU A 39 -8.34 -6.69 7.33
N ALA A 40 -8.04 -6.59 8.64
CA ALA A 40 -9.04 -6.56 9.70
C ALA A 40 -9.86 -5.26 9.71
N ASP A 41 -9.29 -4.16 9.22
CA ASP A 41 -9.99 -2.88 9.10
C ASP A 41 -10.85 -2.83 7.82
N ILE A 42 -10.43 -3.55 6.78
CA ILE A 42 -11.05 -3.57 5.45
C ILE A 42 -12.20 -4.58 5.39
N GLN A 43 -12.05 -5.76 6.01
CA GLN A 43 -13.06 -6.81 6.01
C GLN A 43 -14.47 -6.35 6.44
N PRO A 44 -14.66 -5.61 7.56
CA PRO A 44 -16.00 -5.18 7.97
C PRO A 44 -16.61 -4.16 7.00
N GLN A 45 -15.78 -3.36 6.33
CA GLN A 45 -16.25 -2.41 5.31
C GLN A 45 -16.76 -3.14 4.07
N ILE A 46 -16.04 -4.17 3.61
CA ILE A 46 -16.47 -5.02 2.49
C ILE A 46 -17.73 -5.79 2.85
N GLN A 47 -17.80 -6.38 4.06
CA GLN A 47 -18.99 -7.09 4.54
C GLN A 47 -20.23 -6.19 4.61
N ALA A 48 -20.06 -4.91 4.96
CA ALA A 48 -21.17 -3.96 5.04
C ALA A 48 -21.63 -3.43 3.67
N ALA A 49 -20.71 -3.29 2.72
CA ALA A 49 -20.99 -2.68 1.42
C ALA A 49 -21.34 -3.69 0.32
N CYS A 50 -20.78 -4.90 0.37
CA CYS A 50 -20.94 -5.92 -0.66
C CYS A 50 -21.78 -7.09 -0.16
N GLU A 51 -22.66 -7.59 -1.01
CA GLU A 51 -23.43 -8.80 -0.72
C GLU A 51 -22.52 -10.03 -0.66
N GLY A 52 -22.73 -10.87 0.36
CA GLY A 52 -22.05 -12.16 0.54
C GLY A 52 -21.32 -12.31 1.88
N ASP A 53 -20.90 -13.55 2.16
CA ASP A 53 -20.11 -13.86 3.36
C ASP A 53 -18.63 -13.59 3.08
N TRP A 54 -18.11 -12.49 3.64
CA TRP A 54 -16.72 -12.08 3.55
C TRP A 54 -15.97 -12.40 4.84
N SER A 55 -15.42 -13.61 4.93
CA SER A 55 -14.48 -13.96 5.99
C SER A 55 -13.07 -13.42 5.68
N MET A 56 -12.24 -13.29 6.72
CA MET A 56 -10.83 -12.88 6.57
C MET A 56 -10.06 -13.80 5.61
N ASP A 57 -10.30 -15.11 5.69
CA ASP A 57 -9.65 -16.10 4.82
C ASP A 57 -10.07 -15.92 3.35
N LYS A 58 -11.35 -15.64 3.11
CA LYS A 58 -11.85 -15.37 1.76
C LYS A 58 -11.22 -14.11 1.18
N CYS A 59 -11.10 -13.04 1.98
CA CYS A 59 -10.43 -11.81 1.56
C CYS A 59 -8.94 -12.06 1.22
N ASN A 60 -8.24 -12.86 2.03
CA ASN A 60 -6.86 -13.27 1.74
C ASN A 60 -6.74 -14.09 0.45
N LEU A 61 -7.64 -15.06 0.25
CA LEU A 61 -7.65 -15.91 -0.95
C LEU A 61 -7.92 -15.10 -2.22
N VAL A 62 -8.84 -14.14 -2.17
CA VAL A 62 -9.12 -13.23 -3.29
C VAL A 62 -7.92 -12.32 -3.56
N GLY A 63 -7.26 -11.78 -2.53
CA GLY A 63 -6.05 -10.99 -2.70
C GLY A 63 -4.90 -11.80 -3.34
N GLU A 64 -4.72 -13.04 -2.91
CA GLU A 64 -3.75 -13.96 -3.53
C GLU A 64 -4.08 -14.26 -4.99
N ARG A 65 -5.36 -14.47 -5.31
CA ARG A 65 -5.83 -14.69 -6.69
C ARG A 65 -5.53 -13.48 -7.58
N ILE A 66 -5.85 -12.27 -7.12
CA ILE A 66 -5.60 -11.03 -7.87
C ILE A 66 -4.10 -10.86 -8.14
N TRP A 67 -3.26 -11.09 -7.13
CA TRP A 67 -1.80 -10.97 -7.29
C TRP A 67 -1.23 -11.95 -8.33
N ASN A 68 -1.72 -13.20 -8.33
CA ASN A 68 -1.30 -14.19 -9.33
C ASN A 68 -1.82 -13.86 -10.74
N LEU A 69 -3.02 -13.28 -10.85
CA LEU A 69 -3.55 -12.76 -12.12
C LEU A 69 -2.70 -11.61 -12.67
N GLU A 70 -2.35 -10.63 -11.84
CA GLU A 70 -1.48 -9.52 -12.21
C GLU A 70 -0.11 -10.03 -12.68
N LYS A 71 0.47 -11.01 -11.97
CA LYS A 71 1.73 -11.62 -12.41
C LYS A 71 1.60 -12.32 -13.77
N GLN A 72 0.53 -13.07 -14.00
CA GLN A 72 0.29 -13.70 -15.32
C GLN A 72 0.13 -12.66 -16.43
N PHE A 73 -0.60 -11.58 -16.17
CA PHE A 73 -0.72 -10.47 -17.11
C PHE A 73 0.65 -9.86 -17.43
N ASN A 74 1.47 -9.61 -16.40
CA ASN A 74 2.81 -9.07 -16.57
C ASN A 74 3.73 -10.02 -17.34
N LEU A 75 3.65 -11.34 -17.08
CA LEU A 75 4.40 -12.35 -17.85
C LEU A 75 3.95 -12.37 -19.32
N ALA A 76 2.65 -12.26 -19.58
CA ALA A 76 2.11 -12.17 -20.95
C ALA A 76 2.54 -10.87 -21.66
N ALA A 77 2.71 -9.78 -20.91
CA ALA A 77 3.27 -8.52 -21.40
C ALA A 77 4.80 -8.56 -21.61
N GLY A 78 5.46 -9.67 -21.25
CA GLY A 78 6.89 -9.89 -21.45
C GLY A 78 7.79 -9.46 -20.30
N LEU A 79 7.24 -9.16 -19.11
CA LEU A 79 8.07 -8.98 -17.91
C LEU A 79 8.72 -10.30 -17.55
N THR A 80 10.01 -10.24 -17.23
CA THR A 80 10.81 -11.39 -16.83
C THR A 80 11.33 -11.22 -15.42
N LYS A 81 11.89 -12.29 -14.85
CA LYS A 81 12.62 -12.24 -13.57
C LYS A 81 13.68 -11.13 -13.50
N LYS A 82 14.27 -10.72 -14.63
CA LYS A 82 15.28 -9.64 -14.67
C LYS A 82 14.68 -8.27 -14.33
N ASP A 83 13.38 -8.11 -14.53
CA ASP A 83 12.64 -6.89 -14.25
C ASP A 83 12.14 -6.83 -12.79
N ASP A 84 12.15 -7.98 -12.08
CA ASP A 84 11.89 -8.07 -10.64
C ASP A 84 13.14 -7.63 -9.85
N ASP A 85 13.73 -6.49 -10.21
CA ASP A 85 14.97 -6.00 -9.64
C ASP A 85 14.94 -4.54 -9.18
N LEU A 86 15.77 -4.22 -8.19
CA LEU A 86 15.89 -2.88 -7.63
C LEU A 86 16.89 -2.03 -8.43
N PRO A 87 16.67 -0.69 -8.51
CA PRO A 87 17.65 0.23 -9.08
C PRO A 87 19.05 0.04 -8.47
N PRO A 88 20.13 0.15 -9.26
CA PRO A 88 21.50 -0.11 -8.81
C PRO A 88 21.87 0.65 -7.53
N ARG A 89 21.37 1.87 -7.35
CA ARG A 89 21.58 2.68 -6.14
C ARG A 89 21.21 1.94 -4.85
N LEU A 90 20.12 1.16 -4.84
CA LEU A 90 19.65 0.42 -3.67
C LEU A 90 20.45 -0.88 -3.43
N LYS A 91 21.22 -1.32 -4.42
CA LYS A 91 22.09 -2.48 -4.37
C LYS A 91 23.55 -2.16 -4.09
N THR A 92 24.00 -0.94 -4.31
CA THR A 92 25.43 -0.59 -4.20
C THR A 92 25.69 0.50 -3.17
N GLU A 93 24.76 1.43 -2.96
CA GLU A 93 24.93 2.46 -1.93
C GLU A 93 24.35 1.96 -0.60
N PRO A 94 25.21 1.69 0.42
CA PRO A 94 24.73 1.35 1.74
C PRO A 94 23.98 2.53 2.35
N ALA A 95 23.01 2.25 3.22
CA ALA A 95 22.29 3.30 3.91
C ALA A 95 23.27 4.19 4.70
N LYS A 96 23.23 5.50 4.43
CA LYS A 96 24.18 6.49 4.98
C LYS A 96 23.88 6.82 6.46
N THR A 97 22.62 6.68 6.87
CA THR A 97 22.10 7.04 8.20
C THR A 97 20.99 6.08 8.63
N GLY A 98 20.68 6.05 9.93
CA GLY A 98 19.60 5.23 10.50
C GLY A 98 20.05 3.85 11.03
N PRO A 99 19.12 3.05 11.58
CA PRO A 99 19.40 1.74 12.17
C PRO A 99 19.90 0.70 11.16
N ALA A 100 19.70 0.94 9.86
CA ALA A 100 20.19 0.09 8.78
C ALA A 100 21.51 0.58 8.16
N LYS A 101 22.26 1.46 8.84
CA LYS A 101 23.51 2.05 8.32
C LYS A 101 24.51 0.97 7.93
N GLY A 102 25.03 1.03 6.69
CA GLY A 102 25.99 0.06 6.17
C GLY A 102 25.39 -1.18 5.51
N LEU A 103 24.07 -1.38 5.62
CA LEU A 103 23.38 -2.50 4.97
C LEU A 103 23.01 -2.15 3.53
N VAL A 104 23.12 -3.17 2.69
CA VAL A 104 22.74 -3.18 1.28
C VAL A 104 21.59 -4.17 1.14
N ASN A 105 20.65 -3.89 0.23
CA ASN A 105 19.49 -4.76 0.03
C ASN A 105 19.93 -6.13 -0.51
N GLY A 106 19.71 -7.19 0.27
CA GLY A 106 20.00 -8.58 -0.08
C GLY A 106 18.93 -9.22 -0.97
N ILE A 107 18.47 -8.52 -2.00
CA ILE A 107 17.34 -8.95 -2.83
C ILE A 107 17.60 -10.30 -3.52
N ASP A 108 18.86 -10.59 -3.86
CA ASP A 108 19.26 -11.84 -4.52
C ASP A 108 18.96 -13.09 -3.67
N LYS A 109 18.95 -12.95 -2.33
CA LYS A 109 18.60 -14.03 -1.40
C LYS A 109 17.11 -14.10 -1.10
N MET A 110 16.45 -12.94 -1.06
CA MET A 110 15.02 -12.87 -0.73
C MET A 110 14.12 -13.28 -1.89
N LEU A 111 14.51 -13.02 -3.14
CA LEU A 111 13.69 -13.36 -4.32
C LEU A 111 13.41 -14.87 -4.44
N PRO A 112 14.41 -15.77 -4.33
CA PRO A 112 14.16 -17.21 -4.35
C PRO A 112 13.22 -17.68 -3.23
N GLU A 113 13.41 -17.17 -2.00
CA GLU A 113 12.54 -17.50 -0.86
C GLU A 113 11.10 -17.02 -1.10
N TYR A 114 10.95 -15.80 -1.64
CA TYR A 114 9.65 -15.24 -1.99
C TYR A 114 8.92 -16.08 -3.04
N TYR A 115 9.60 -16.53 -4.10
CA TYR A 115 9.00 -17.38 -5.12
C TYR A 115 8.57 -18.73 -4.55
N GLN A 116 9.34 -19.32 -3.64
CA GLN A 116 8.97 -20.58 -2.98
C GLN A 116 7.70 -20.42 -2.13
N ILE A 117 7.62 -19.39 -1.30
CA ILE A 117 6.45 -19.13 -0.44
C ILE A 117 5.19 -18.88 -1.28
N ARG A 118 5.35 -18.23 -2.44
CA ARG A 118 4.24 -17.97 -3.38
C ARG A 118 3.87 -19.16 -4.24
N GLY A 119 4.64 -20.26 -4.23
CA GLY A 119 4.41 -21.40 -5.11
C GLY A 119 4.67 -21.07 -6.58
N TRP A 120 5.70 -20.27 -6.84
CA TRP A 120 6.18 -19.90 -8.18
C TRP A 120 7.48 -20.65 -8.51
N SER A 121 7.73 -20.81 -9.80
CA SER A 121 8.99 -21.36 -10.31
C SER A 121 10.16 -20.40 -10.06
N PRO A 122 11.43 -20.87 -10.13
CA PRO A 122 12.60 -20.01 -10.02
C PRO A 122 12.67 -18.89 -11.07
N GLU A 123 11.92 -19.00 -12.15
CA GLU A 123 11.76 -18.03 -13.24
C GLU A 123 10.66 -16.99 -12.95
N GLY A 124 9.96 -17.10 -11.82
CA GLY A 124 8.88 -16.20 -11.41
C GLY A 124 7.52 -16.52 -12.04
N VAL A 125 7.32 -17.76 -12.53
CA VAL A 125 6.07 -18.21 -13.14
C VAL A 125 5.22 -18.96 -12.10
N PRO A 126 3.94 -18.61 -11.90
CA PRO A 126 3.07 -19.37 -11.00
C PRO A 126 2.94 -20.84 -11.41
N ASN A 127 3.11 -21.76 -10.46
CA ASN A 127 2.97 -23.20 -10.74
C ASN A 127 1.51 -23.57 -11.00
N THR A 128 1.29 -24.62 -11.81
CA THR A 128 -0.04 -25.14 -12.15
C THR A 128 -0.87 -25.49 -10.92
N ASP A 129 -0.26 -26.06 -9.87
CA ASP A 129 -0.95 -26.41 -8.62
C ASP A 129 -1.50 -25.16 -7.90
N THR A 130 -0.73 -24.07 -7.93
CA THR A 130 -1.13 -22.78 -7.34
C THR A 130 -2.28 -22.16 -8.12
N LEU A 131 -2.25 -22.26 -9.46
CA LEU A 131 -3.32 -21.76 -10.33
C LEU A 131 -4.62 -22.55 -10.13
N GLN A 132 -4.54 -23.89 -10.08
CA GLN A 132 -5.69 -24.74 -9.81
C GLN A 132 -6.32 -24.44 -8.45
N ARG A 133 -5.52 -24.26 -7.39
CA ARG A 133 -6.02 -23.88 -6.05
C ARG A 133 -6.77 -22.55 -6.07
N LEU A 134 -6.32 -21.59 -6.88
CA LEU A 134 -6.90 -20.25 -6.98
C LEU A 134 -8.05 -20.17 -8.01
N GLY A 135 -8.32 -21.25 -8.75
CA GLY A 135 -9.31 -21.27 -9.81
C GLY A 135 -8.95 -20.33 -10.97
N LEU A 136 -7.67 -20.35 -11.37
CA LEU A 136 -7.10 -19.59 -12.47
C LEU A 136 -6.63 -20.51 -13.61
#